data_AF-A0A945QK85-F1
#
_entry.id   AF-A0A945QK85-F1
#
_cell.length_a   1.000
_cell.length_b   1.000
_cell.length_c   1.000
_cell.angle_alpha   90.00
_cell.angle_beta   90.00
_cell.angle_gamma   90.00
#
_symmetry.space_group_name_H-M   'P 1'
#
loop_
_entity.id
_entity.type
_entity.pdbx_description
1 polymer ?
#
loop_
_entity_poly.entity_id
_entity_poly.type
_entity_poly.pdbx_seq_one_letter_code
_entity_poly.pdbx_strand_id
1 'polypeptide(L)'
;MPAKAILGALGGSDDGMLALQQFLQGDGADPEVVTKRAISILRALQDTPASANYEILTKAAERITEAASNIFNTGSVMRLTVDADFQKPDGSYAFDLQPPDGNLGGGWEEVLPRDERVAGQELRGLSRPGGEPVTADGILGVEEFDVDVPSNMWRVIVLTEDLGAGSAGGEEVSYFGDVLRVNDQSIDFKKTEPEEWSNTAFLTNEILDVGSFQSEGAEMSDDQISGLIGDATTREAGVVVTETEAGNDGINLQFINNSGGQARRTYVVGVIVEPIEVESSVRGFPPLARFLELESLINREIAKILENVDPEAGDVDVELFPDDNGNSPA
;
A
#
# COMPACT_ATOMS: atom_id res chain seq x y z
N MET A 1 -18.81 -20.49 3.95
CA MET A 1 -17.58 -19.68 4.10
C MET A 1 -17.79 -18.37 4.89
N PRO A 2 -18.94 -17.64 4.86
CA PRO A 2 -19.08 -16.41 5.67
C PRO A 2 -19.20 -16.64 7.19
N ALA A 3 -19.63 -17.82 7.64
CA ALA A 3 -19.85 -18.11 9.07
C ALA A 3 -18.60 -17.95 9.94
N LYS A 4 -17.42 -18.37 9.46
CA LYS A 4 -16.16 -18.22 10.21
C LYS A 4 -15.71 -16.76 10.32
N ALA A 5 -15.90 -15.97 9.26
CA ALA A 5 -15.59 -14.54 9.28
C ALA A 5 -16.50 -13.77 10.25
N ILE A 6 -17.78 -14.14 10.32
CA ILE A 6 -18.74 -13.59 11.30
C ILE A 6 -18.30 -13.92 12.73
N LEU A 7 -17.94 -15.18 13.00
CA LEU A 7 -17.42 -15.60 14.31
C LEU A 7 -16.12 -14.87 14.65
N GLY A 8 -15.25 -14.64 13.67
CA GLY A 8 -14.04 -13.84 13.83
C GLY A 8 -14.34 -12.40 14.24
N ALA A 9 -15.26 -11.74 13.54
CA ALA A 9 -15.69 -10.39 13.89
C ALA A 9 -16.30 -10.32 15.31
N LEU A 10 -17.12 -11.31 15.70
CA LEU A 10 -17.75 -11.34 17.03
C LEU A 10 -16.78 -11.68 18.16
N GLY A 11 -15.98 -12.73 18.00
CA GLY A 11 -15.12 -13.28 19.05
C GLY A 11 -13.75 -12.61 19.15
N GLY A 12 -13.19 -12.11 18.04
CA GLY A 12 -11.86 -11.49 18.00
C GLY A 12 -10.70 -12.45 18.29
N SER A 13 -10.90 -13.76 18.21
CA SER A 13 -9.81 -14.74 18.32
C SER A 13 -8.87 -14.65 17.12
N ASP A 14 -7.59 -15.02 17.29
CA ASP A 14 -6.58 -14.97 16.21
C ASP A 14 -7.02 -15.76 14.97
N ASP A 15 -7.49 -16.99 15.16
CA ASP A 15 -8.02 -17.84 14.08
C ASP A 15 -9.26 -17.23 13.41
N GLY A 16 -10.11 -16.57 14.20
CA GLY A 16 -11.29 -15.87 13.72
C GLY A 16 -10.93 -14.63 12.90
N MET A 17 -9.99 -13.82 13.38
CA MET A 17 -9.51 -12.64 12.67
C MET A 17 -8.78 -13.02 11.38
N LEU A 18 -8.01 -14.10 11.38
CA LEU A 18 -7.42 -14.66 10.16
C LEU A 18 -8.50 -15.07 9.16
N ALA A 19 -9.56 -15.76 9.61
CA ALA A 19 -10.67 -16.13 8.74
C ALA A 19 -11.45 -14.92 8.20
N LEU A 20 -11.61 -13.86 9.01
CA LEU A 20 -12.19 -12.59 8.59
C LEU A 20 -11.35 -11.94 7.49
N GLN A 21 -10.04 -11.79 7.71
CA GLN A 21 -9.11 -11.24 6.71
C GLN A 21 -9.11 -12.05 5.42
N GLN A 22 -9.01 -13.38 5.51
CA GLN A 22 -9.07 -14.27 4.35
C GLN A 22 -10.39 -14.15 3.59
N PHE A 23 -11.52 -13.97 4.28
CA PHE A 23 -12.80 -13.77 3.61
C PHE A 23 -12.85 -12.41 2.89
N LEU A 24 -12.42 -11.34 3.56
CA LEU A 24 -12.38 -10.00 2.98
C LEU A 24 -11.48 -9.97 1.74
N GLN A 25 -10.27 -10.55 1.82
CA GLN A 25 -9.33 -10.66 0.71
C GLN A 25 -9.79 -11.64 -0.38
N GLY A 26 -10.28 -12.84 -0.03
CA GLY A 26 -10.64 -13.89 -0.99
C GLY A 26 -9.57 -14.13 -2.05
N ASP A 27 -9.97 -14.21 -3.33
CA ASP A 27 -9.05 -14.43 -4.47
C ASP A 27 -8.28 -13.16 -4.92
N GLY A 28 -8.52 -12.00 -4.28
CA GLY A 28 -7.85 -10.74 -4.64
C GLY A 28 -8.30 -9.56 -3.79
N ALA A 29 -7.37 -8.66 -3.47
CA ALA A 29 -7.59 -7.51 -2.60
C ALA A 29 -8.23 -6.29 -3.32
N ASP A 30 -9.11 -6.52 -4.31
CA ASP A 30 -9.80 -5.41 -4.97
C ASP A 30 -10.60 -4.60 -3.92
N PRO A 31 -10.37 -3.28 -3.79
CA PRO A 31 -10.92 -2.51 -2.69
C PRO A 31 -12.44 -2.47 -2.67
N GLU A 32 -13.09 -2.48 -3.84
CA GLU A 32 -14.54 -2.52 -3.91
C GLU A 32 -15.11 -3.88 -3.50
N VAL A 33 -14.43 -4.95 -3.90
CA VAL A 33 -14.81 -6.31 -3.53
C VAL A 33 -14.68 -6.49 -2.01
N VAL A 34 -13.57 -6.03 -1.43
CA VAL A 34 -13.34 -6.02 0.03
C VAL A 34 -14.45 -5.22 0.74
N THR A 35 -14.80 -4.03 0.24
CA THR A 35 -15.88 -3.20 0.79
C THR A 35 -17.24 -3.90 0.73
N LYS A 36 -17.59 -4.49 -0.41
CA LYS A 36 -18.84 -5.26 -0.59
C LYS A 36 -18.90 -6.44 0.38
N ARG A 37 -17.77 -7.13 0.59
CA ARG A 37 -17.64 -8.24 1.54
C ARG A 37 -17.75 -7.77 3.00
N ALA A 38 -17.10 -6.68 3.37
CA ALA A 38 -17.21 -6.07 4.69
C ALA A 38 -18.67 -5.70 5.01
N ILE A 39 -19.34 -5.01 4.09
CA ILE A 39 -20.78 -4.69 4.18
C ILE A 39 -21.64 -5.96 4.30
N SER A 40 -21.29 -7.04 3.58
CA SER A 40 -22.04 -8.30 3.67
C SER A 40 -21.93 -8.96 5.04
N ILE A 41 -20.76 -8.88 5.69
CA ILE A 41 -20.57 -9.40 7.06
C ILE A 41 -21.34 -8.52 8.05
N LEU A 42 -21.24 -7.19 7.92
CA LEU A 42 -21.97 -6.24 8.75
C LEU A 42 -23.48 -6.50 8.72
N ARG A 43 -24.05 -6.75 7.54
CA ARG A 43 -25.47 -7.12 7.41
C ARG A 43 -25.78 -8.47 8.04
N ALA A 44 -24.92 -9.46 7.82
CA ALA A 44 -25.11 -10.79 8.41
C ALA A 44 -25.05 -10.76 9.95
N LEU A 45 -24.30 -9.83 10.55
CA LEU A 45 -24.29 -9.64 12.02
C LEU A 45 -25.66 -9.25 12.56
N GLN A 46 -26.49 -8.51 11.79
CA GLN A 46 -27.84 -8.12 12.20
C GLN A 46 -28.77 -9.33 12.40
N ASP A 47 -28.52 -10.42 11.67
CA ASP A 47 -29.29 -11.66 11.75
C ASP A 47 -28.79 -12.61 12.86
N THR A 48 -27.78 -12.21 13.64
CA THR A 48 -27.25 -13.01 14.76
C THR A 48 -27.81 -12.52 16.11
N PRO A 49 -27.81 -13.36 17.17
CA PRO A 49 -28.20 -12.92 18.52
C PRO A 49 -27.37 -11.74 19.06
N ALA A 50 -26.16 -11.54 18.54
CA ALA A 50 -25.32 -10.39 18.90
C ALA A 50 -25.97 -9.05 18.53
N SER A 51 -26.93 -9.02 17.60
CA SER A 51 -27.56 -7.78 17.17
C SER A 51 -28.39 -7.08 18.24
N ALA A 52 -28.77 -7.80 19.29
CA ALA A 52 -29.44 -7.24 20.46
C ALA A 52 -28.48 -6.52 21.43
N ASN A 53 -27.16 -6.65 21.26
CA ASN A 53 -26.16 -6.06 22.14
C ASN A 53 -25.32 -5.02 21.39
N TYR A 54 -25.51 -3.76 21.76
CA TYR A 54 -24.84 -2.61 21.15
C TYR A 54 -23.30 -2.71 21.22
N GLU A 55 -22.76 -3.13 22.37
CA GLU A 55 -21.31 -3.21 22.59
C GLU A 55 -20.68 -4.29 21.72
N ILE A 56 -21.30 -5.48 21.65
CA ILE A 56 -20.81 -6.59 20.82
C ILE A 56 -20.83 -6.19 19.34
N LEU A 57 -21.91 -5.57 18.86
CA LEU A 57 -22.00 -5.09 17.48
C LEU A 57 -20.95 -4.02 17.16
N THR A 58 -20.73 -3.09 18.09
CA THR A 58 -19.75 -2.02 17.91
C THR A 58 -18.35 -2.59 17.77
N LYS A 59 -17.94 -3.48 18.69
CA LYS A 59 -16.64 -4.16 18.61
C LYS A 59 -16.48 -4.99 17.34
N ALA A 60 -17.52 -5.68 16.89
CA ALA A 60 -17.47 -6.44 15.65
C ALA A 60 -17.34 -5.54 14.43
N ALA A 61 -18.03 -4.40 14.41
CA ALA A 61 -17.93 -3.41 13.36
C ALA A 61 -16.55 -2.74 13.31
N GLU A 62 -15.97 -2.42 14.46
CA GLU A 62 -14.59 -1.91 14.59
C GLU A 62 -13.59 -2.90 13.98
N ARG A 63 -13.66 -4.18 14.35
CA ARG A 63 -12.76 -5.22 13.81
C ARG A 63 -12.92 -5.44 12.30
N ILE A 64 -14.15 -5.35 11.77
CA ILE A 64 -14.37 -5.44 10.32
C ILE A 64 -13.76 -4.24 9.61
N THR A 65 -13.93 -3.04 10.18
CA THR A 65 -13.35 -1.81 9.64
C THR A 65 -11.83 -1.88 9.68
N GLU A 66 -11.25 -2.22 10.82
CA GLU A 66 -9.81 -2.42 10.99
C GLU A 66 -9.26 -3.47 10.00
N ALA A 67 -9.94 -4.62 9.86
CA ALA A 67 -9.51 -5.63 8.90
C ALA A 67 -9.61 -5.15 7.44
N ALA A 68 -10.64 -4.39 7.08
CA ALA A 68 -10.79 -3.80 5.75
C ALA A 68 -9.74 -2.72 5.49
N SER A 69 -9.55 -1.79 6.42
CA SER A 69 -8.51 -0.76 6.38
C SER A 69 -7.12 -1.38 6.30
N ASN A 70 -6.82 -2.44 7.06
CA ASN A 70 -5.56 -3.16 6.94
C ASN A 70 -5.36 -3.79 5.57
N ILE A 71 -6.43 -4.21 4.89
CA ILE A 71 -6.34 -4.71 3.51
C ILE A 71 -6.13 -3.56 2.53
N PHE A 72 -6.79 -2.42 2.72
CA PHE A 72 -6.56 -1.21 1.92
C PHE A 72 -5.14 -0.64 2.10
N ASN A 73 -4.62 -0.74 3.32
CA ASN A 73 -3.29 -0.29 3.73
C ASN A 73 -2.20 -1.35 3.51
N THR A 74 -2.57 -2.58 3.11
CA THR A 74 -1.57 -3.55 2.66
C THR A 74 -1.07 -3.05 1.31
N GLY A 75 0.15 -2.53 1.28
CA GLY A 75 0.74 -2.01 0.06
C GLY A 75 0.91 -3.11 -0.97
N SER A 76 0.34 -2.93 -2.15
CA SER A 76 0.76 -3.68 -3.33
C SER A 76 1.83 -2.87 -4.05
N VAL A 77 3.01 -3.44 -4.21
CA VAL A 77 3.98 -2.90 -5.16
C VAL A 77 3.44 -3.15 -6.57
N MET A 78 3.29 -2.08 -7.34
CA MET A 78 2.93 -2.18 -8.74
C MET A 78 4.17 -2.21 -9.61
N ARG A 79 4.15 -2.96 -10.72
CA ARG A 79 5.20 -2.81 -11.73
C ARG A 79 5.09 -1.40 -12.30
N LEU A 80 6.22 -0.75 -12.50
CA LEU A 80 6.28 0.58 -13.07
C LEU A 80 6.96 0.54 -14.43
N THR A 81 6.34 1.23 -15.38
CA THR A 81 6.99 1.63 -16.63
C THR A 81 7.14 3.14 -16.65
N VAL A 82 8.33 3.61 -16.98
CA VAL A 82 8.66 5.04 -17.01
C VAL A 82 8.73 5.52 -18.45
N ASP A 83 8.08 6.64 -18.72
CA ASP A 83 8.19 7.39 -19.96
C ASP A 83 9.59 8.01 -20.05
N ALA A 84 10.30 7.77 -21.15
CA ALA A 84 11.70 8.18 -21.32
C ALA A 84 11.90 9.70 -21.20
N ASP A 85 10.88 10.47 -21.59
CA ASP A 85 10.91 11.93 -21.53
C ASP A 85 10.21 12.49 -20.28
N PHE A 86 9.89 11.65 -19.29
CA PHE A 86 9.18 12.05 -18.09
C PHE A 86 9.82 13.26 -17.40
N GLN A 87 9.01 14.28 -17.15
CA GLN A 87 9.33 15.44 -16.34
C GLN A 87 8.42 15.46 -15.11
N LYS A 88 8.98 15.77 -13.94
CA LYS A 88 8.15 15.92 -12.75
C LYS A 88 7.11 17.05 -12.95
N PRO A 89 5.88 16.93 -12.40
CA PRO A 89 4.89 18.00 -12.47
C PRO A 89 5.34 19.33 -11.84
N ASP A 90 4.66 20.43 -12.20
CA ASP A 90 4.88 21.71 -11.54
C ASP A 90 4.49 21.65 -10.05
N GLY A 91 5.33 22.22 -9.19
CA GLY A 91 5.11 22.22 -7.74
C GLY A 91 5.37 20.88 -7.04
N SER A 92 5.79 19.84 -7.77
CA SER A 92 6.27 18.60 -7.17
C SER A 92 7.77 18.67 -6.87
N TYR A 93 8.22 17.76 -6.01
CA TYR A 93 9.62 17.48 -5.72
C TYR A 93 9.93 16.08 -6.23
N ALA A 94 11.06 15.88 -6.88
CA ALA A 94 11.49 14.56 -7.34
C ALA A 94 12.97 14.40 -7.00
N PHE A 95 13.29 13.29 -6.34
CA PHE A 95 14.60 12.98 -5.80
C PHE A 95 15.11 11.70 -6.43
N ASP A 96 16.29 11.79 -7.02
CA ASP A 96 16.94 10.72 -7.76
C ASP A 96 18.08 10.17 -6.90
N LEU A 97 17.83 9.01 -6.29
CA LEU A 97 18.73 8.38 -5.33
C LEU A 97 19.76 7.56 -6.11
N GLN A 98 20.98 8.09 -6.26
CA GLN A 98 21.94 7.55 -7.22
C GLN A 98 23.37 7.49 -6.66
N PRO A 99 24.29 6.70 -7.27
CA PRO A 99 25.70 6.80 -6.94
C PRO A 99 26.31 8.13 -7.44
N PRO A 100 27.51 8.52 -6.98
CA PRO A 100 28.14 9.79 -7.36
C PRO A 100 28.43 9.98 -8.86
N ASP A 101 28.36 8.91 -9.65
CA ASP A 101 28.52 8.88 -11.10
C ASP A 101 27.24 8.48 -11.85
N GLY A 102 26.10 8.54 -11.16
CA GLY A 102 24.76 8.32 -11.69
C GLY A 102 24.35 9.35 -12.76
N ASN A 103 23.26 9.06 -13.44
CA ASN A 103 22.77 9.90 -14.53
C ASN A 103 21.49 10.65 -14.13
N LEU A 104 21.68 11.81 -13.51
CA LEU A 104 20.59 12.64 -13.01
C LEU A 104 19.46 12.87 -14.04
N GLY A 105 18.26 12.41 -13.68
CA GLY A 105 17.04 12.66 -14.43
C GLY A 105 16.73 14.16 -14.59
N GLY A 106 16.19 14.55 -15.75
CA GLY A 106 15.84 15.95 -16.02
C GLY A 106 14.82 16.51 -15.02
N GLY A 107 15.20 17.55 -14.27
CA GLY A 107 14.33 18.18 -13.28
C GLY A 107 14.26 17.47 -11.92
N TRP A 108 15.00 16.37 -11.75
CA TRP A 108 15.16 15.68 -10.47
C TRP A 108 16.29 16.33 -9.66
N GLU A 109 16.22 16.15 -8.35
CA GLU A 109 17.27 16.54 -7.42
C GLU A 109 18.13 15.33 -7.08
N GLU A 110 19.45 15.47 -7.21
CA GLU A 110 20.41 14.42 -6.86
C GLU A 110 20.38 14.16 -5.35
N VAL A 111 20.28 12.87 -4.99
CA VAL A 111 20.45 12.38 -3.63
C VAL A 111 21.52 11.29 -3.65
N LEU A 112 22.61 11.52 -2.90
CA LEU A 112 23.72 10.57 -2.80
C LEU A 112 23.64 9.77 -1.49
N PRO A 113 24.33 8.61 -1.37
CA PRO A 113 24.39 7.82 -0.13
C PRO A 113 24.85 8.56 1.13
N ARG A 114 25.44 9.75 0.98
CA ARG A 114 25.96 10.59 2.07
C ARG A 114 25.14 11.85 2.31
N ASP A 115 24.03 11.99 1.58
CA ASP A 115 23.12 13.12 1.71
C ASP A 115 22.52 13.14 3.13
N GLU A 116 22.34 14.33 3.70
CA GLU A 116 21.85 14.48 5.08
C GLU A 116 20.39 14.05 5.24
N ARG A 117 19.64 13.99 4.14
CA ARG A 117 18.25 13.52 4.09
C ARG A 117 18.13 12.00 4.16
N VAL A 118 19.22 11.27 3.91
CA VAL A 118 19.22 9.79 3.85
C VAL A 118 19.90 9.24 5.09
N ALA A 119 19.20 8.37 5.82
CA ALA A 119 19.81 7.57 6.87
C ALA A 119 19.61 6.07 6.61
N GLY A 120 20.51 5.27 7.18
CA GLY A 120 20.48 3.83 7.06
C GLY A 120 21.84 3.19 7.30
N GLN A 121 21.93 1.90 6.99
CA GLN A 121 23.11 1.09 7.26
C GLN A 121 23.83 0.73 5.96
N GLU A 122 25.14 0.99 5.94
CA GLU A 122 26.02 0.66 4.80
C GLU A 122 25.46 1.16 3.47
N LEU A 123 25.03 2.42 3.45
CA LEU A 123 24.46 3.07 2.27
C LEU A 123 25.42 2.97 1.08
N ARG A 124 24.94 2.41 -0.04
CA ARG A 124 25.71 2.26 -1.28
C ARG A 124 24.84 2.62 -2.48
N GLY A 125 25.36 3.51 -3.32
CA GLY A 125 24.77 3.76 -4.63
C GLY A 125 25.12 2.60 -5.56
N LEU A 126 24.13 2.12 -6.30
CA LEU A 126 24.26 1.09 -7.33
C LEU A 126 23.77 1.67 -8.66
N SER A 127 24.39 1.27 -9.76
CA SER A 127 23.90 1.52 -11.11
C SER A 127 23.80 0.21 -11.87
N ARG A 128 22.77 0.11 -12.70
CA ARG A 128 22.52 -1.02 -13.57
C ARG A 128 22.80 -0.64 -15.02
N PRO A 129 23.59 -1.43 -15.76
CA PRO A 129 23.80 -1.19 -17.18
C PRO A 129 22.50 -1.29 -17.97
N GLY A 130 22.16 -0.24 -18.71
CA GLY A 130 21.05 -0.26 -19.68
C GLY A 130 19.65 0.00 -19.12
N GLY A 131 19.53 0.43 -17.87
CA GLY A 131 18.26 0.98 -17.35
C GLY A 131 18.00 2.41 -17.83
N GLU A 132 16.81 2.93 -17.54
CA GLU A 132 16.44 4.33 -17.80
C GLU A 132 17.04 5.28 -16.77
N PRO A 133 17.35 6.55 -17.11
CA PRO A 133 18.02 7.49 -16.19
C PRO A 133 17.39 7.60 -14.81
N VAL A 134 16.07 7.46 -14.70
CA VAL A 134 15.33 7.61 -13.43
C VAL A 134 15.21 6.30 -12.65
N THR A 135 15.41 5.15 -13.29
CA THR A 135 15.23 3.83 -12.66
C THR A 135 16.47 2.95 -12.66
N ALA A 136 17.53 3.34 -13.37
CA ALA A 136 18.74 2.54 -13.57
C ALA A 136 19.69 2.54 -12.37
N ASP A 137 19.52 3.47 -11.45
CA ASP A 137 20.36 3.62 -10.27
C ASP A 137 19.53 3.80 -9.01
N GLY A 138 20.17 3.56 -7.88
CA GLY A 138 19.49 3.48 -6.60
C GLY A 138 20.45 3.50 -5.43
N ILE A 139 19.93 3.72 -4.23
CA ILE A 139 20.67 3.56 -2.99
C ILE A 139 20.17 2.32 -2.25
N LEU A 140 21.10 1.41 -1.96
CA LEU A 140 20.88 0.25 -1.12
C LEU A 140 21.08 0.63 0.36
N GLY A 141 20.22 0.11 1.24
CA GLY A 141 20.32 0.23 2.70
C GLY A 141 19.63 1.47 3.29
N VAL A 142 18.73 2.11 2.53
CA VAL A 142 17.96 3.29 2.98
C VAL A 142 16.94 2.89 4.05
N GLU A 143 17.15 3.30 5.30
CA GLU A 143 16.19 3.06 6.38
C GLU A 143 15.28 4.27 6.60
N GLU A 144 15.75 5.47 6.27
CA GLU A 144 15.02 6.72 6.44
C GLU A 144 15.31 7.70 5.30
N PHE A 145 14.30 8.45 4.86
CA PHE A 145 14.44 9.54 3.92
C PHE A 145 13.54 10.73 4.28
N ASP A 146 14.15 11.91 4.46
CA ASP A 146 13.46 13.14 4.84
C ASP A 146 13.30 14.09 3.65
N VAL A 147 12.10 14.66 3.54
CA VAL A 147 11.76 15.65 2.53
C VAL A 147 11.20 16.91 3.17
N ASP A 148 11.90 18.02 2.99
CA ASP A 148 11.40 19.35 3.38
C ASP A 148 10.40 19.86 2.35
N VAL A 149 9.11 19.84 2.71
CA VAL A 149 8.01 20.39 1.92
C VAL A 149 7.09 21.24 2.82
N PRO A 150 6.41 22.25 2.25
CA PRO A 150 5.41 23.02 3.00
C PRO A 150 4.32 22.12 3.59
N SER A 151 3.83 22.51 4.77
CA SER A 151 2.69 21.82 5.39
C SER A 151 1.45 21.90 4.50
N ASN A 152 1.07 20.75 3.96
CA ASN A 152 -0.12 20.52 3.12
C ASN A 152 -0.34 18.99 2.99
N MET A 153 -1.38 18.59 2.29
CA MET A 153 -1.54 17.21 1.83
C MET A 153 -0.69 16.95 0.58
N TRP A 154 0.04 15.83 0.61
CA TRP A 154 0.94 15.42 -0.46
C TRP A 154 0.72 13.95 -0.81
N ARG A 155 0.88 13.64 -2.10
CA ARG A 155 1.05 12.28 -2.60
C ARG A 155 2.53 11.95 -2.63
N VAL A 156 2.91 10.85 -2.01
CA VAL A 156 4.28 10.34 -2.00
C VAL A 156 4.34 9.09 -2.85
N ILE A 157 5.26 9.11 -3.82
CA ILE A 157 5.51 8.03 -4.77
C ILE A 157 6.94 7.57 -4.52
N VAL A 158 7.11 6.31 -4.13
CA VAL A 158 8.42 5.71 -3.88
C VAL A 158 8.71 4.68 -4.95
N LEU A 159 9.90 4.78 -5.53
CA LEU A 159 10.35 3.96 -6.64
C LEU A 159 11.46 3.01 -6.19
N THR A 160 11.42 1.80 -6.74
CA THR A 160 12.49 0.80 -6.65
C THR A 160 12.75 0.22 -8.05
N GLU A 161 13.84 -0.52 -8.20
CA GLU A 161 14.09 -1.38 -9.36
C GLU A 161 14.42 -2.81 -8.91
N ASP A 162 14.00 -3.79 -9.70
CA ASP A 162 14.42 -5.19 -9.62
C ASP A 162 15.89 -5.27 -10.00
N LEU A 163 16.73 -5.47 -8.98
CA LEU A 163 18.16 -5.64 -9.15
C LEU A 163 18.49 -6.97 -9.85
N GLY A 164 17.57 -7.93 -9.87
CA GLY A 164 17.80 -9.28 -10.36
C GLY A 164 18.70 -10.10 -9.43
N ALA A 165 18.78 -11.39 -9.72
CA ALA A 165 19.56 -12.32 -8.91
C ALA A 165 21.06 -11.97 -8.89
N GLY A 166 21.56 -11.50 -7.74
CA GLY A 166 22.98 -11.33 -7.46
C GLY A 166 23.57 -9.93 -7.69
N SER A 167 22.80 -8.96 -8.20
CA SER A 167 23.31 -7.60 -8.46
C SER A 167 23.56 -6.79 -7.18
N ALA A 168 22.94 -7.18 -6.06
CA ALA A 168 23.26 -6.66 -4.72
C ALA A 168 24.49 -7.33 -4.08
N GLY A 169 25.38 -7.93 -4.86
CA GLY A 169 26.58 -8.61 -4.32
C GLY A 169 26.27 -9.88 -3.53
N GLY A 170 25.12 -10.52 -3.79
CA GLY A 170 24.63 -11.68 -3.06
C GLY A 170 23.89 -11.36 -1.76
N GLU A 171 23.64 -10.08 -1.48
CA GLU A 171 22.79 -9.65 -0.36
C GLU A 171 21.31 -9.85 -0.71
N GLU A 172 20.50 -10.18 0.30
CA GLU A 172 19.04 -10.21 0.15
C GLU A 172 18.49 -8.79 0.20
N VAL A 173 17.65 -8.46 -0.79
CA VAL A 173 17.04 -7.14 -0.93
C VAL A 173 15.59 -7.24 -0.50
N SER A 174 15.15 -6.28 0.31
CA SER A 174 13.75 -6.06 0.65
C SER A 174 13.38 -4.69 0.14
N TYR A 175 12.99 -4.60 -1.14
CA TYR A 175 12.93 -3.36 -1.93
C TYR A 175 12.35 -2.15 -1.16
N PHE A 176 11.18 -2.31 -0.53
CA PHE A 176 10.53 -1.28 0.31
C PHE A 176 10.56 -1.56 1.82
N GLY A 177 11.26 -2.62 2.26
CA GLY A 177 11.12 -3.15 3.61
C GLY A 177 9.87 -4.02 3.79
N ASP A 178 9.67 -4.52 5.00
CA ASP A 178 8.43 -5.21 5.40
C ASP A 178 7.30 -4.19 5.67
N VAL A 179 7.66 -2.97 6.09
CA VAL A 179 6.73 -1.85 6.33
C VAL A 179 7.35 -0.55 5.80
N LEU A 180 6.60 0.19 5.00
CA LEU A 180 6.89 1.59 4.68
C LEU A 180 6.04 2.48 5.58
N ARG A 181 6.69 3.26 6.44
CA ARG A 181 6.03 4.32 7.20
C ARG A 181 6.24 5.66 6.52
N VAL A 182 5.17 6.41 6.35
CA VAL A 182 5.18 7.78 5.82
C VAL A 182 4.50 8.66 6.85
N ASN A 183 5.27 9.47 7.57
CA ASN A 183 4.82 10.18 8.77
C ASN A 183 4.10 9.22 9.75
N ASP A 184 2.80 9.45 10.02
CA ASP A 184 1.99 8.65 10.94
C ASP A 184 1.30 7.44 10.27
N GLN A 185 1.45 7.27 8.95
CA GLN A 185 0.83 6.19 8.19
C GLN A 185 1.81 5.03 8.01
N SER A 186 1.34 3.79 8.15
CA SER A 186 2.14 2.58 7.91
C SER A 186 1.49 1.73 6.82
N ILE A 187 2.32 1.26 5.89
CA ILE A 187 1.96 0.42 4.76
C ILE A 187 2.69 -0.90 4.93
N ASP A 188 1.96 -1.96 5.26
CA ASP A 188 2.52 -3.30 5.41
C ASP A 188 2.63 -3.96 4.04
N PHE A 189 3.82 -4.48 3.70
CA PHE A 189 4.00 -5.26 2.49
C PHE A 189 3.96 -6.76 2.79
N LYS A 190 3.09 -7.47 2.08
CA LYS A 190 3.07 -8.94 2.10
C LYS A 190 3.84 -9.58 0.95
N LYS A 191 4.09 -8.80 -0.10
CA LYS A 191 4.61 -9.22 -1.40
C LYS A 191 5.50 -8.12 -1.96
N THR A 192 6.79 -8.19 -1.65
CA THR A 192 7.79 -7.22 -2.09
C THR A 192 8.65 -7.73 -3.22
N GLU A 193 8.59 -9.02 -3.54
CA GLU A 193 9.43 -9.63 -4.57
C GLU A 193 8.96 -9.25 -5.98
N PRO A 194 9.87 -9.02 -6.94
CA PRO A 194 9.54 -8.53 -8.27
C PRO A 194 8.58 -9.42 -9.04
N GLU A 195 8.64 -10.75 -8.87
CA GLU A 195 7.69 -11.69 -9.47
C GLU A 195 6.25 -11.55 -8.92
N GLU A 196 6.10 -10.96 -7.73
CA GLU A 196 4.81 -10.77 -7.08
C GLU A 196 4.20 -9.37 -7.28
N TRP A 197 4.95 -8.45 -7.88
CA TRP A 197 4.45 -7.11 -8.20
C TRP A 197 3.27 -7.21 -9.15
N SER A 198 2.18 -6.54 -8.77
CA SER A 198 0.88 -6.68 -9.43
C SER A 198 0.62 -5.53 -10.40
N ASN A 199 -0.16 -5.78 -11.46
CA ASN A 199 -0.58 -4.76 -12.44
C ASN A 199 0.60 -3.96 -13.03
N THR A 200 0.31 -3.00 -13.89
CA THR A 200 1.30 -2.06 -14.43
C THR A 200 0.80 -0.64 -14.20
N ALA A 201 1.63 0.15 -13.54
CA ALA A 201 1.51 1.59 -13.42
C ALA A 201 2.47 2.25 -14.41
N PHE A 202 2.19 3.51 -14.76
CA PHE A 202 2.99 4.29 -15.70
C PHE A 202 3.38 5.61 -15.08
N LEU A 203 4.67 5.93 -15.05
CA LEU A 203 5.17 7.26 -14.70
C LEU A 203 5.31 8.05 -16.00
N THR A 204 4.37 8.96 -16.28
CA THR A 204 4.31 9.67 -17.57
C THR A 204 3.66 11.05 -17.42
N ASN A 205 3.99 11.96 -18.35
CA ASN A 205 3.28 13.23 -18.50
C ASN A 205 2.01 13.12 -19.36
N GLU A 206 1.82 12.00 -20.04
CA GLU A 206 0.68 11.78 -20.91
C GLU A 206 -0.59 11.45 -20.11
N ILE A 207 -1.73 11.88 -20.66
CA ILE A 207 -3.05 11.51 -20.12
C ILE A 207 -3.41 10.14 -20.69
N LEU A 208 -3.36 9.11 -19.85
CA LEU A 208 -3.72 7.74 -20.22
C LEU A 208 -5.15 7.41 -19.78
N ASP A 209 -5.98 6.91 -20.71
CA ASP A 209 -7.28 6.32 -20.38
C ASP A 209 -7.10 4.85 -19.94
N VAL A 210 -6.57 4.68 -18.74
CA VAL A 210 -6.24 3.35 -18.19
C VAL A 210 -7.48 2.49 -17.92
N GLY A 211 -8.65 3.12 -17.76
CA GLY A 211 -9.92 2.45 -17.47
C GLY A 211 -10.39 1.49 -18.57
N SER A 212 -9.89 1.66 -19.79
CA SER A 212 -10.20 0.76 -20.92
C SER A 212 -9.35 -0.51 -20.98
N PHE A 213 -8.26 -0.59 -20.20
CA PHE A 213 -7.25 -1.66 -20.29
C PHE A 213 -7.20 -2.57 -19.06
N GLN A 214 -7.81 -2.17 -17.94
CA GLN A 214 -7.93 -2.99 -16.72
C GLN A 214 -9.01 -4.08 -16.86
N SER A 215 -8.97 -4.89 -17.92
CA SER A 215 -9.68 -6.18 -17.86
C SER A 215 -8.96 -7.06 -16.83
N GLU A 216 -9.64 -7.37 -15.73
CA GLU A 216 -9.16 -8.10 -14.55
C GLU A 216 -8.00 -9.07 -14.85
N GLY A 217 -6.78 -8.69 -14.43
CA GLY A 217 -5.62 -9.58 -14.35
C GLY A 217 -4.87 -9.90 -15.65
N ALA A 218 -5.20 -9.27 -16.78
CA ALA A 218 -4.43 -9.45 -18.01
C ALA A 218 -3.20 -8.52 -18.02
N GLU A 219 -2.00 -9.08 -18.10
CA GLU A 219 -0.78 -8.30 -18.36
C GLU A 219 -0.85 -7.65 -19.74
N MET A 220 -0.46 -6.37 -19.82
CA MET A 220 -0.37 -5.67 -21.10
C MET A 220 0.85 -6.16 -21.89
N SER A 221 0.66 -6.50 -23.16
CA SER A 221 1.77 -6.86 -24.05
C SER A 221 2.71 -5.67 -24.33
N ASP A 222 3.94 -5.94 -24.74
CA ASP A 222 4.93 -4.89 -25.05
C ASP A 222 4.39 -3.93 -26.12
N ASP A 223 3.80 -4.48 -27.19
CA ASP A 223 3.21 -3.69 -28.27
C ASP A 223 2.09 -2.74 -27.78
N GLN A 224 1.33 -3.14 -26.76
CA GLN A 224 0.28 -2.29 -26.17
C GLN A 224 0.88 -1.17 -25.33
N ILE A 225 1.92 -1.46 -24.55
CA ILE A 225 2.62 -0.47 -23.74
C ILE A 225 3.34 0.53 -24.64
N SER A 226 4.09 0.06 -25.63
CA SER A 226 4.78 0.93 -26.59
C SER A 226 3.81 1.77 -27.41
N GLY A 227 2.61 1.24 -27.70
CA GLY A 227 1.54 2.02 -28.33
C GLY A 227 0.98 3.15 -27.47
N LEU A 228 1.12 3.09 -26.14
CA LEU A 228 0.59 4.08 -25.21
C LEU A 228 1.59 5.18 -24.88
N ILE A 229 2.83 4.82 -24.61
CA ILE A 229 3.85 5.72 -24.07
C ILE A 229 5.16 5.73 -24.90
N GLY A 230 5.10 5.23 -26.14
CA GLY A 230 6.22 5.31 -27.09
C GLY A 230 7.32 4.29 -26.84
N ASP A 231 8.59 4.70 -26.92
CA ASP A 231 9.76 3.87 -26.62
C ASP A 231 9.88 3.65 -25.10
N ALA A 232 8.85 3.07 -24.50
CA ALA A 232 8.86 2.66 -23.11
C ALA A 232 9.63 1.34 -22.96
N THR A 233 10.61 1.34 -22.05
CA THR A 233 11.71 0.37 -22.07
C THR A 233 11.82 -0.46 -20.79
N THR A 234 11.19 -0.06 -19.68
CA THR A 234 11.37 -0.72 -18.38
C THR A 234 10.09 -1.35 -17.82
N ARG A 235 10.19 -2.63 -17.45
CA ARG A 235 9.18 -3.38 -16.66
C ARG A 235 9.74 -3.87 -15.32
N GLU A 236 10.95 -3.43 -15.02
CA GLU A 236 11.74 -3.91 -13.91
C GLU A 236 11.70 -2.93 -12.73
N ALA A 237 10.98 -1.81 -12.83
CA ALA A 237 10.75 -0.91 -11.71
C ALA A 237 9.50 -1.29 -10.92
N GLY A 238 9.51 -0.97 -9.62
CA GLY A 238 8.39 -1.11 -8.70
C GLY A 238 8.00 0.25 -8.14
N VAL A 239 6.70 0.44 -7.90
CA VAL A 239 6.18 1.69 -7.33
C VAL A 239 5.20 1.43 -6.20
N VAL A 240 5.28 2.28 -5.18
CA VAL A 240 4.28 2.43 -4.12
C VAL A 240 3.84 3.88 -4.08
N VAL A 241 2.53 4.11 -3.97
CA VAL A 241 1.94 5.45 -3.87
C VAL A 241 1.11 5.54 -2.60
N THR A 242 1.30 6.61 -1.84
CA THR A 242 0.50 6.93 -0.65
C THR A 242 0.22 8.44 -0.57
N GLU A 243 -0.69 8.85 0.32
CA GLU A 243 -1.05 10.25 0.55
C GLU A 243 -0.91 10.59 2.04
N THR A 244 -0.13 11.60 2.38
CA THR A 244 0.16 12.01 3.76
C THR A 244 0.00 13.53 3.93
N GLU A 245 -0.28 13.97 5.16
CA GLU A 245 -0.12 15.37 5.53
C GLU A 245 1.34 15.62 5.92
N ALA A 246 1.96 16.65 5.34
CA ALA A 246 3.27 17.13 5.77
C ALA A 246 3.11 18.04 6.99
N GLY A 247 3.84 17.71 8.06
CA GLY A 247 3.88 18.52 9.28
C GLY A 247 4.81 19.73 9.16
N ASN A 248 5.17 20.32 10.31
CA ASN A 248 6.21 21.35 10.35
C ASN A 248 7.62 20.81 10.01
N ASP A 249 7.80 19.50 10.16
CA ASP A 249 9.06 18.80 9.93
C ASP A 249 9.12 18.15 8.53
N GLY A 250 8.16 18.44 7.64
CA GLY A 250 8.09 17.90 6.28
C GLY A 250 7.48 16.50 6.21
N ILE A 251 8.05 15.65 5.35
CA ILE A 251 7.68 14.24 5.16
C ILE A 251 8.86 13.36 5.53
N ASN A 252 8.64 12.42 6.44
CA ASN A 252 9.59 11.39 6.85
C ASN A 252 9.14 10.03 6.30
N LEU A 253 10.02 9.36 5.56
CA LEU A 253 9.85 7.99 5.08
C LEU A 253 10.72 7.06 5.90
N GLN A 254 10.17 5.97 6.42
CA GLN A 254 10.92 4.93 7.11
C GLN A 254 10.67 3.57 6.46
N PHE A 255 11.75 2.87 6.14
CA PHE A 255 11.73 1.56 5.51
C PHE A 255 12.14 0.49 6.52
N ILE A 256 11.15 -0.21 7.09
CA ILE A 256 11.34 -1.05 8.26
C ILE A 256 11.40 -2.52 7.84
N ASN A 257 12.46 -3.22 8.26
CA ASN A 257 12.60 -4.66 8.10
C ASN A 257 12.35 -5.36 9.45
N ASN A 258 11.27 -6.13 9.54
CA ASN A 258 10.85 -6.90 10.72
C ASN A 258 11.35 -8.36 10.69
N SER A 259 11.95 -8.78 9.58
CA SER A 259 12.48 -10.14 9.36
C SER A 259 13.63 -10.48 10.34
N GLY A 260 13.29 -11.09 11.48
CA GLY A 260 14.18 -11.35 12.64
C GLY A 260 15.31 -12.38 12.48
N GLY A 261 16.02 -12.42 11.35
CA GLY A 261 17.14 -13.36 11.19
C GLY A 261 18.13 -13.11 10.05
N GLN A 262 17.73 -12.43 8.98
CA GLN A 262 18.63 -12.02 7.89
C GLN A 262 18.50 -10.52 7.68
N ALA A 263 19.63 -9.82 7.67
CA ALA A 263 19.67 -8.40 7.39
C ALA A 263 19.35 -8.19 5.89
N ARG A 264 18.07 -8.01 5.58
CA ARG A 264 17.63 -7.57 4.27
C ARG A 264 17.82 -6.07 4.16
N ARG A 265 18.22 -5.61 2.97
CA ARG A 265 18.44 -4.19 2.70
C ARG A 265 17.41 -3.68 1.74
N THR A 266 16.89 -2.49 2.03
CA THR A 266 16.04 -1.74 1.12
C THR A 266 16.83 -1.25 -0.07
N TYR A 267 16.13 -1.05 -1.19
CA TYR A 267 16.72 -0.48 -2.39
C TYR A 267 15.75 0.55 -2.92
N VAL A 268 16.12 1.82 -2.84
CA VAL A 268 15.26 2.94 -3.23
C VAL A 268 15.95 3.69 -4.34
N VAL A 269 15.21 3.91 -5.41
CA VAL A 269 15.69 4.51 -6.65
C VAL A 269 15.25 5.95 -6.75
N GLY A 270 14.02 6.25 -6.36
CA GLY A 270 13.50 7.60 -6.45
C GLY A 270 12.36 7.86 -5.49
N VAL A 271 12.17 9.12 -5.16
CA VAL A 271 11.03 9.61 -4.39
C VAL A 271 10.44 10.81 -5.10
N ILE A 272 9.14 10.78 -5.38
CA ILE A 272 8.40 11.93 -5.91
C ILE A 272 7.34 12.34 -4.89
N VAL A 273 7.25 13.63 -4.63
CA VAL A 273 6.28 14.25 -3.72
C VAL A 273 5.45 15.25 -4.52
N GLU A 274 4.17 14.97 -4.71
CA GLU A 274 3.25 15.76 -5.53
C GLU A 274 2.12 16.36 -4.69
N PRO A 275 1.66 17.59 -4.98
CA PRO A 275 0.45 18.11 -4.34
C PRO A 275 -0.76 17.25 -4.72
N ILE A 276 -1.65 16.95 -3.77
CA ILE A 276 -2.84 16.13 -4.05
C ILE A 276 -3.82 16.82 -5.02
N GLU A 277 -3.74 18.15 -5.14
CA GLU A 277 -4.57 18.96 -6.03
C GLU A 277 -4.13 18.85 -7.50
N VAL A 278 -2.93 18.32 -7.75
CA VAL A 278 -2.40 18.04 -9.07
C VAL A 278 -2.65 16.58 -9.41
N GLU A 279 -2.96 16.34 -10.69
CA GLU A 279 -3.14 15.00 -11.22
C GLU A 279 -1.84 14.18 -11.04
N SER A 280 -1.97 12.95 -10.56
CA SER A 280 -0.81 12.07 -10.29
C SER A 280 -0.02 11.79 -11.56
N SER A 281 1.31 11.95 -11.53
CA SER A 281 2.18 11.48 -12.61
C SER A 281 2.20 9.96 -12.75
N VAL A 282 1.85 9.24 -11.69
CA VAL A 282 1.66 7.78 -11.73
C VAL A 282 0.23 7.48 -12.18
N ARG A 283 0.11 6.87 -13.36
CA ARG A 283 -1.15 6.40 -13.96
C ARG A 283 -1.34 4.91 -13.70
N GLY A 284 -2.60 4.47 -13.65
CA GLY A 284 -2.97 3.06 -13.45
C GLY A 284 -2.92 2.59 -11.99
N PHE A 285 -2.35 3.39 -11.09
CA PHE A 285 -2.51 3.19 -9.65
C PHE A 285 -3.96 3.51 -9.24
N PRO A 286 -4.61 2.68 -8.40
CA PRO A 286 -5.95 2.96 -7.91
C PRO A 286 -6.02 4.34 -7.23
N PRO A 287 -7.06 5.17 -7.47
CA PRO A 287 -7.15 6.48 -6.85
C PRO A 287 -7.22 6.35 -5.32
N LEU A 288 -6.32 7.01 -4.59
CA LEU A 288 -6.28 6.87 -3.12
C LEU A 288 -7.54 7.41 -2.44
N ALA A 289 -8.09 8.51 -2.97
CA ALA A 289 -9.40 9.05 -2.57
C ALA A 289 -10.53 7.99 -2.62
N ARG A 290 -10.41 6.98 -3.50
CA ARG A 290 -11.38 5.89 -3.58
C ARG A 290 -11.35 5.02 -2.31
N PHE A 291 -10.20 4.81 -1.69
CA PHE A 291 -10.13 4.07 -0.42
C PHE A 291 -10.89 4.80 0.68
N LEU A 292 -10.72 6.11 0.80
CA LEU A 292 -11.48 6.94 1.76
C LEU A 292 -12.99 6.89 1.48
N GLU A 293 -13.40 6.94 0.21
CA GLU A 293 -14.81 6.78 -0.17
C GLU A 293 -15.35 5.41 0.24
N LEU A 294 -14.57 4.35 0.02
CA LEU A 294 -14.93 2.97 0.36
C LEU A 294 -15.02 2.75 1.87
N GLU A 295 -14.09 3.29 2.65
CA GLU A 295 -14.17 3.31 4.12
C GLU A 295 -15.39 4.10 4.61
N SER A 296 -15.69 5.25 3.99
CA SER A 296 -16.90 6.03 4.28
C SER A 296 -18.18 5.22 4.01
N LEU A 297 -18.19 4.35 3.00
CA LEU A 297 -19.32 3.44 2.76
C LEU A 297 -19.46 2.39 3.86
N ILE A 298 -18.35 1.81 4.33
CA ILE A 298 -18.35 0.87 5.46
C ILE A 298 -18.89 1.57 6.72
N ASN A 299 -18.34 2.73 7.06
CA ASN A 299 -18.74 3.53 8.22
C ASN A 299 -20.21 3.96 8.17
N ARG A 300 -20.71 4.33 6.99
CA ARG A 300 -22.13 4.65 6.80
C ARG A 300 -23.02 3.44 7.03
N GLU A 301 -22.60 2.25 6.63
CA GLU A 301 -23.38 1.04 6.89
C GLU A 301 -23.37 0.68 8.38
N ILE A 302 -22.23 0.82 9.05
CA ILE A 302 -22.13 0.66 10.51
C ILE A 302 -23.11 1.59 11.22
N ALA A 303 -23.16 2.87 10.85
CA ALA A 303 -24.09 3.83 11.45
C ALA A 303 -25.56 3.41 11.30
N LYS A 304 -25.96 2.90 10.12
CA LYS A 304 -27.34 2.39 9.91
C LYS A 304 -27.65 1.16 10.75
N ILE A 305 -26.67 0.28 10.94
CA ILE A 305 -26.85 -0.93 11.76
C ILE A 305 -27.05 -0.52 13.22
N LEU A 306 -26.19 0.37 13.72
CA LEU A 306 -26.25 0.84 15.11
C LEU A 306 -27.47 1.69 15.42
N GLU A 307 -28.04 2.42 14.44
CA GLU A 307 -29.29 3.19 14.62
C GLU A 307 -30.49 2.29 15.00
N ASN A 308 -30.46 1.01 14.64
CA ASN A 308 -31.54 0.06 14.93
C ASN A 308 -31.38 -0.67 16.28
N VAL A 309 -30.33 -0.35 17.04
CA VAL A 309 -29.99 -1.02 18.30
C VAL A 309 -30.14 -0.03 19.43
N ASP A 310 -30.94 -0.38 20.44
CA ASP A 310 -31.11 0.45 21.63
C ASP A 310 -29.80 0.48 22.44
N PRO A 311 -29.14 1.64 22.61
CA PRO A 311 -27.91 1.73 23.39
C PRO A 311 -28.14 1.48 24.90
N GLU A 312 -29.39 1.55 25.39
CA GLU A 312 -29.73 1.28 26.79
C GLU A 312 -30.05 -0.20 27.06
N ALA A 313 -30.03 -1.06 26.04
CA ALA A 313 -30.15 -2.51 26.20
C ALA A 313 -28.83 -3.09 26.76
N GLY A 314 -28.62 -2.87 28.07
CA GLY A 314 -27.43 -3.30 28.81
C GLY A 314 -27.24 -4.82 28.89
N ASP A 315 -26.00 -5.19 29.21
CA ASP A 315 -25.41 -6.53 29.45
C ASP A 315 -26.34 -7.74 29.23
N VAL A 316 -26.27 -8.27 28.00
CA VAL A 316 -26.71 -9.63 27.70
C VAL A 316 -25.59 -10.59 28.12
N ASP A 317 -25.95 -11.60 28.91
CA ASP A 317 -25.06 -12.63 29.42
C ASP A 317 -24.25 -13.29 28.27
N VAL A 318 -22.91 -13.18 28.35
CA VAL A 318 -21.97 -13.55 27.27
C VAL A 318 -21.90 -15.08 27.07
N GLU A 319 -22.54 -15.87 27.93
CA GLU A 319 -22.60 -17.33 27.86
C GLU A 319 -23.36 -17.90 26.65
N LEU A 320 -23.94 -17.07 25.77
CA LEU A 320 -24.70 -17.52 24.59
C LEU A 320 -23.83 -17.99 23.41
N PHE A 321 -22.51 -17.80 23.47
CA PHE A 321 -21.61 -18.30 22.43
C PHE A 321 -20.83 -19.51 22.97
N PRO A 322 -21.11 -20.74 22.48
CA PRO A 322 -20.32 -21.90 22.87
C PRO A 322 -18.86 -21.69 22.44
N ASP A 323 -17.94 -21.85 23.38
CA ASP A 323 -16.51 -21.97 23.11
C ASP A 323 -16.30 -23.08 22.05
N ASP A 324 -15.48 -22.80 21.04
CA ASP A 324 -15.08 -23.70 19.95
C ASP A 324 -14.46 -25.03 20.47
N ASN A 325 -14.16 -25.10 21.76
CA ASN A 325 -13.72 -26.31 22.46
C ASN A 325 -14.84 -27.29 22.85
N GLY A 326 -16.11 -26.96 22.64
CA GLY A 326 -17.24 -27.86 22.96
C GLY A 326 -17.38 -28.18 24.45
N ASN A 327 -16.74 -27.42 25.33
CA ASN A 327 -16.92 -27.54 26.77
C ASN A 327 -18.07 -26.62 27.21
N SER A 328 -19.23 -27.20 27.46
CA SER A 328 -20.28 -26.50 28.20
C SER A 328 -19.78 -26.18 29.62
N PRO A 329 -19.98 -24.94 30.12
CA PRO A 329 -19.85 -24.68 31.55
C PRO A 329 -20.92 -25.47 32.31
N ALA A 330 -20.54 -25.99 33.48
CA ALA A 330 -21.37 -26.80 34.37
C ALA A 330 -22.14 -25.92 35.38
#